data_AF-A0A7J8WQW6-F1
#
_entry.id   AF-A0A7J8WQW6-F1
#
_cell.length_a   1.000
_cell.length_b   1.000
_cell.length_c   1.000
_cell.angle_alpha   90.00
_cell.angle_beta   90.00
_cell.angle_gamma   90.00
#
_symmetry.space_group_name_H-M   'P 1'
#
loop_
_entity.id
_entity.type
_entity.pdbx_description
1 polymer ?
#
loop_
_entity_poly.entity_id
_entity_poly.type
_entity_poly.pdbx_seq_one_letter_code
_entity_poly.pdbx_strand_id
1 'polypeptide(L)'
;MIRWWIYALQLAELLVSSLVHVLYGLYIFSTAVAGDLSQALTDRFFKPNANIEVKNEDPSGTNVDDLPPIVLVHGIFGFGKGKLGGFSYFAGAEKKDERVLVPDLGSLTGIYDRARELFYYLKGGQVDYGEEHSKAYGHSQFGRIYEQGKH
;
A
#
# COMPACT_ATOMS: atom_id res chain seq x y z
N MET A 1 26.33 35.18 29.68
CA MET A 1 26.98 33.86 29.42
C MET A 1 26.00 32.70 29.63
N ILE A 2 25.24 32.64 30.74
CA ILE A 2 24.27 31.56 31.02
C ILE A 2 23.19 31.34 29.94
N ARG A 3 22.63 32.42 29.36
CA ARG A 3 21.60 32.29 28.30
C ARG A 3 22.11 31.56 27.05
N TRP A 4 23.35 31.79 26.64
CA TRP A 4 23.96 31.13 25.48
C TRP A 4 24.17 29.63 25.71
N TRP A 5 24.52 29.24 26.94
CA TRP A 5 24.67 27.83 27.32
C TRP A 5 23.35 27.08 27.28
N ILE A 6 22.25 27.72 27.72
CA ILE A 6 20.91 27.14 27.68
C ILE A 6 20.46 26.91 26.22
N TYR A 7 20.67 27.89 25.32
CA TYR A 7 20.34 27.71 23.90
C TYR A 7 21.19 26.62 23.24
N ALA A 8 22.46 26.49 23.60
CA ALA A 8 23.32 25.41 23.09
C ALA A 8 22.82 24.02 23.53
N LEU A 9 22.40 23.87 24.79
CA LEU A 9 21.81 22.63 25.30
C LEU A 9 20.49 22.29 24.60
N GLN A 10 19.61 23.27 24.41
CA GLN A 10 18.34 23.08 23.70
C GLN A 10 18.55 22.68 22.23
N LEU A 11 19.53 23.29 21.55
CA LEU A 11 19.88 22.91 20.18
C LEU A 11 20.45 21.50 20.11
N ALA A 12 21.31 21.12 21.07
CA ALA A 12 21.84 19.76 21.16
C ALA A 12 20.73 18.73 21.41
N GLU A 13 19.78 19.03 22.31
CA GLU A 13 18.62 18.18 22.55
C GLU A 13 17.76 18.02 21.30
N LEU A 14 17.46 19.10 20.60
CA LEU A 14 16.70 19.07 19.35
C LEU A 14 17.42 18.23 18.28
N LEU A 15 18.74 18.38 18.14
CA LEU A 15 19.54 17.62 17.18
C LEU A 15 19.56 16.13 17.53
N VAL A 16 19.80 15.78 18.79
CA VAL A 16 19.81 14.38 19.25
C VAL A 16 18.44 13.76 19.09
N SER A 17 17.38 14.46 19.50
CA SER A 17 15.99 13.99 19.35
C SER A 17 15.63 13.78 17.87
N SER A 18 15.92 14.76 17.01
CA SER A 18 15.70 14.66 15.57
C SER A 18 16.47 13.46 14.98
N LEU A 19 17.74 13.31 15.33
CA LEU A 19 18.57 12.21 14.86
C LEU A 19 18.00 10.85 15.28
N VAL A 20 17.57 10.71 16.54
CA VAL A 20 16.96 9.47 17.03
C VAL A 20 15.69 9.13 16.26
N HIS A 21 14.80 10.10 16.03
CA HIS A 21 13.55 9.87 15.29
C HIS A 21 13.81 9.53 13.82
N VAL A 22 14.76 10.21 13.18
CA VAL A 22 15.13 9.94 11.78
C VAL A 22 15.74 8.55 11.64
N LEU A 23 16.68 8.17 12.52
CA LEU A 23 17.30 6.84 12.49
C LEU A 23 16.28 5.74 12.78
N TYR A 24 15.39 5.96 13.75
CA TYR A 24 14.34 5.00 14.09
C TYR A 24 13.33 4.85 12.94
N GLY A 25 12.89 5.96 12.35
CA GLY A 25 12.02 5.93 11.17
C GLY A 25 12.67 5.22 9.98
N LEU A 26 13.95 5.51 9.71
CA LEU A 26 14.72 4.83 8.67
C LEU A 26 14.88 3.33 8.95
N TYR A 27 15.08 2.94 10.21
CA TYR A 27 15.15 1.54 10.63
C TYR A 27 13.83 0.80 10.36
N ILE A 28 12.68 1.35 10.79
CA ILE A 28 11.37 0.74 10.53
C ILE A 28 11.11 0.64 9.02
N PHE A 29 11.38 1.72 8.29
CA PHE A 29 11.14 1.75 6.85
C PHE A 29 12.05 0.77 6.10
N SER A 30 13.35 0.74 6.42
CA SER A 30 14.31 -0.17 5.78
C SER A 30 14.00 -1.64 6.08
N THR A 31 13.59 -1.97 7.32
CA THR A 31 13.18 -3.35 7.66
C THR A 31 11.92 -3.77 6.91
N ALA A 32 10.92 -2.89 6.79
CA ALA A 32 9.71 -3.14 6.00
C ALA A 32 10.02 -3.37 4.51
N VAL A 33 10.84 -2.50 3.91
CA VAL A 33 11.24 -2.62 2.50
C VAL A 33 12.11 -3.86 2.27
N ALA A 34 13.00 -4.20 3.19
CA ALA A 34 13.81 -5.42 3.10
C ALA A 34 12.93 -6.68 3.17
N GLY A 35 11.87 -6.68 3.97
CA GLY A 35 10.88 -7.75 4.01
C GLY A 35 10.19 -7.96 2.66
N ASP A 36 9.62 -6.89 2.09
CA ASP A 36 8.98 -6.92 0.77
C ASP A 36 9.95 -7.39 -0.33
N LEU A 37 11.19 -6.90 -0.31
CA LEU A 37 12.22 -7.28 -1.27
C LEU A 37 12.60 -8.76 -1.12
N SER A 38 12.78 -9.23 0.12
CA SER A 38 13.08 -10.64 0.39
C SER A 38 11.96 -11.55 -0.11
N GLN A 39 10.70 -11.19 0.12
CA GLN A 39 9.55 -11.95 -0.39
C GLN A 39 9.53 -11.97 -1.92
N ALA A 40 9.69 -10.82 -2.56
CA ALA A 40 9.73 -10.73 -4.02
C ALA A 40 10.88 -11.54 -4.65
N LEU A 41 12.04 -11.60 -3.99
CA LEU A 41 13.16 -12.43 -4.42
C LEU A 41 12.86 -13.92 -4.23
N THR A 42 12.31 -14.32 -3.08
CA THR A 42 11.90 -15.71 -2.85
C THR A 42 10.87 -16.17 -3.89
N ASP A 43 9.87 -15.35 -4.20
CA ASP A 43 8.87 -15.66 -5.23
C ASP A 43 9.47 -15.82 -6.63
N ARG A 44 10.56 -15.08 -6.93
CA ARG A 44 11.27 -15.20 -8.21
C ARG A 44 12.20 -16.40 -8.30
N PHE A 45 12.95 -16.69 -7.24
CA PHE A 45 13.99 -17.73 -7.25
C PHE A 45 13.45 -19.11 -6.85
N PHE A 46 12.50 -19.16 -5.93
CA PHE A 46 12.01 -20.37 -5.30
C PHE A 46 10.52 -20.56 -5.52
N LYS A 47 9.97 -20.19 -6.69
CA LYS A 47 8.57 -20.45 -7.04
C LYS A 47 8.30 -21.97 -6.91
N PRO A 48 7.77 -22.49 -5.78
CA PRO A 48 7.40 -23.89 -5.73
C PRO A 48 6.16 -23.97 -6.60
N ASN A 49 6.06 -24.99 -7.43
CA ASN A 49 4.83 -25.25 -8.16
C ASN A 49 3.79 -25.78 -7.15
N ALA A 50 3.31 -24.90 -6.30
CA ALA A 50 2.32 -25.17 -5.28
C ALA A 50 1.17 -24.21 -5.56
N ASN A 51 0.22 -24.69 -6.36
CA ASN A 51 -1.17 -24.23 -6.30
C ASN A 51 -1.74 -24.58 -4.93
N ILE A 52 -1.18 -24.01 -3.86
CA ILE A 52 -1.86 -23.92 -2.58
C ILE A 52 -2.54 -22.56 -2.62
N GLU A 53 -3.61 -22.55 -3.39
CA GLU A 53 -4.78 -21.75 -3.08
C GLU A 53 -5.11 -22.08 -1.62
N VAL A 54 -4.63 -21.23 -0.70
CA VAL A 54 -5.24 -21.16 0.63
C VAL A 54 -6.62 -20.60 0.36
N LYS A 55 -7.54 -21.51 0.01
CA LYS A 55 -8.95 -21.34 0.22
C LYS A 55 -9.09 -21.07 1.71
N ASN A 56 -9.10 -19.79 2.07
CA ASN A 56 -9.73 -19.42 3.32
C ASN A 56 -11.16 -19.92 3.13
N GLU A 57 -11.50 -20.99 3.83
CA GLU A 57 -12.86 -21.49 3.87
C GLU A 57 -13.72 -20.33 4.38
N ASP A 58 -14.62 -19.85 3.52
CA ASP A 58 -15.70 -18.96 3.92
C ASP A 58 -16.41 -19.60 5.10
N PRO A 59 -16.43 -18.97 6.30
CA PRO A 59 -17.42 -19.33 7.27
C PRO A 59 -18.74 -18.73 6.76
N SER A 60 -19.47 -19.54 6.01
CA SER A 60 -20.91 -19.36 5.84
C SER A 60 -21.55 -19.20 7.23
N GLY A 61 -22.08 -18.02 7.51
CA GLY A 61 -23.12 -17.87 8.53
C GLY A 61 -23.11 -16.57 9.31
N THR A 62 -23.59 -15.50 8.70
CA THR A 62 -24.71 -14.70 9.23
C THR A 62 -25.31 -13.91 8.06
N ASN A 63 -26.62 -13.70 8.07
CA ASN A 63 -27.35 -12.93 7.03
C ASN A 63 -26.81 -11.48 6.95
N VAL A 64 -25.78 -11.25 6.13
CA VAL A 64 -25.22 -9.92 5.81
C VAL A 64 -25.01 -9.72 4.30
N ASP A 65 -25.64 -10.56 3.49
CA ASP A 65 -25.49 -10.62 2.03
C ASP A 65 -26.03 -9.39 1.26
N ASP A 66 -26.67 -8.43 1.94
CA ASP A 66 -27.31 -7.26 1.32
C ASP A 66 -26.52 -5.94 1.44
N LEU A 67 -25.40 -5.91 2.15
CA LEU A 67 -24.63 -4.67 2.34
C LEU A 67 -23.45 -4.59 1.38
N PRO A 68 -23.25 -3.44 0.69
CA PRO A 68 -22.17 -3.29 -0.26
C PRO A 68 -20.79 -3.34 0.42
N PRO A 69 -19.75 -3.83 -0.28
CA PRO A 69 -18.39 -3.85 0.24
C PRO A 69 -17.86 -2.43 0.48
N ILE A 70 -16.94 -2.29 1.44
CA ILE A 70 -16.29 -1.02 1.75
C ILE A 70 -14.93 -0.98 1.07
N VAL A 71 -14.68 0.03 0.24
CA VAL A 71 -13.41 0.19 -0.46
C VAL A 71 -12.59 1.31 0.19
N LEU A 72 -11.46 0.97 0.79
CA LEU A 72 -10.54 1.92 1.41
C LEU A 72 -9.45 2.34 0.42
N VAL A 73 -9.57 3.56 -0.09
CA VAL A 73 -8.64 4.12 -1.08
C VAL A 73 -7.61 5.01 -0.38
N HIS A 74 -6.33 4.64 -0.47
CA HIS A 74 -5.26 5.36 0.22
C HIS A 74 -4.95 6.73 -0.41
N GLY A 75 -4.26 7.60 0.31
CA GLY A 75 -3.83 8.91 -0.17
C GLY A 75 -2.46 8.89 -0.83
N ILE A 76 -1.82 10.08 -0.86
CA ILE A 76 -0.40 10.21 -1.22
C ILE A 76 0.47 9.41 -0.25
N PHE A 77 1.52 8.77 -0.77
CA PHE A 77 2.39 7.84 -0.02
C PHE A 77 1.66 6.65 0.63
N GLY A 78 0.42 6.39 0.21
CA GLY A 78 -0.32 5.22 0.66
C GLY A 78 0.08 3.94 -0.06
N PHE A 79 -0.32 2.82 0.52
CA PHE A 79 0.02 1.49 0.02
C PHE A 79 -1.13 0.52 0.33
N GLY A 80 -1.30 -0.49 -0.52
CA GLY A 80 -2.31 -1.52 -0.34
C GLY A 80 -1.97 -2.57 0.71
N LYS A 81 -2.90 -3.50 0.94
CA LYS A 81 -2.73 -4.61 1.90
C LYS A 81 -1.54 -5.49 1.52
N GLY A 82 -0.71 -5.83 2.51
CA GLY A 82 0.45 -6.71 2.33
C GLY A 82 1.73 -6.03 1.81
N LYS A 83 1.73 -4.70 1.67
CA LYS A 83 2.92 -3.90 1.37
C LYS A 83 3.61 -3.42 2.65
N LEU A 84 4.88 -3.03 2.53
CA LEU A 84 5.73 -2.54 3.61
C LEU A 84 5.74 -3.50 4.80
N GLY A 85 6.15 -4.76 4.59
CA GLY A 85 6.28 -5.74 5.68
C GLY A 85 4.95 -6.10 6.36
N GLY A 86 3.82 -5.89 5.67
CA GLY A 86 2.48 -6.16 6.20
C GLY A 86 1.91 -5.07 7.11
N PHE A 87 2.51 -3.87 7.11
CA PHE A 87 1.91 -2.71 7.78
C PHE A 87 0.53 -2.37 7.19
N SER A 88 -0.30 -1.74 8.02
CA SER A 88 -1.62 -1.25 7.62
C SER A 88 -1.59 0.26 7.45
N TYR A 89 -1.92 0.74 6.25
CA TYR A 89 -2.09 2.17 6.00
C TYR A 89 -3.29 2.75 6.76
N PHE A 90 -4.35 1.96 6.96
CA PHE A 90 -5.59 2.39 7.62
C PHE A 90 -5.66 2.02 9.11
N ALA A 91 -4.50 1.84 9.76
CA ALA A 91 -4.39 1.50 11.17
C ALA A 91 -5.22 0.26 11.59
N GLY A 92 -5.38 -0.71 10.68
CA GLY A 92 -6.10 -1.96 10.89
C GLY A 92 -7.60 -1.90 10.66
N ALA A 93 -8.14 -0.80 10.12
CA ALA A 93 -9.57 -0.71 9.76
C ALA A 93 -10.01 -1.83 8.81
N GLU A 94 -9.12 -2.26 7.92
CA GLU A 94 -9.34 -3.36 6.98
C GLU A 94 -9.41 -4.75 7.61
N LYS A 95 -9.13 -4.87 8.91
CA LYS A 95 -9.24 -6.13 9.66
C LYS A 95 -10.55 -6.21 10.45
N LYS A 96 -11.37 -5.15 10.44
CA LYS A 96 -12.60 -5.09 11.23
C LYS A 96 -13.78 -5.79 10.57
N ASP A 97 -13.74 -5.96 9.25
CA ASP A 97 -14.80 -6.56 8.45
C ASP A 97 -14.16 -7.20 7.20
N GLU A 98 -14.58 -8.41 6.87
CA GLU A 98 -14.04 -9.19 5.75
C GLU A 98 -14.41 -8.59 4.39
N ARG A 99 -15.47 -7.77 4.34
CA ARG A 99 -15.95 -7.07 3.13
C ARG A 99 -15.13 -5.82 2.80
N VAL A 100 -14.10 -5.50 3.59
CA VAL A 100 -13.25 -4.33 3.36
C VAL A 100 -12.18 -4.64 2.33
N LEU A 101 -12.26 -3.95 1.19
CA LEU A 101 -11.31 -4.01 0.11
C LEU A 101 -10.27 -2.89 0.26
N VAL A 102 -9.00 -3.23 0.09
CA VAL A 102 -7.88 -2.26 0.15
C VAL A 102 -7.07 -2.35 -1.14
N PRO A 103 -7.47 -1.62 -2.20
CA PRO A 103 -6.73 -1.58 -3.44
C PRO A 103 -5.32 -1.01 -3.25
N ASP A 104 -4.34 -1.65 -3.90
CA ASP A 104 -2.97 -1.13 -4.05
C ASP A 104 -2.90 -0.30 -5.33
N LEU A 105 -3.10 1.02 -5.19
CA LEU A 105 -3.01 1.99 -6.29
C LEU A 105 -1.64 2.66 -6.28
N GLY A 106 -1.29 3.37 -7.35
CA GLY A 106 -0.08 4.19 -7.37
C GLY A 106 -0.08 5.24 -6.26
N SER A 107 0.96 5.24 -5.42
CA SER A 107 1.09 6.14 -4.25
C SER A 107 1.41 7.60 -4.63
N LEU A 108 1.98 7.78 -5.83
CA LEU A 108 2.41 9.06 -6.40
C LEU A 108 1.89 9.28 -7.82
N THR A 109 0.91 8.48 -8.26
CA THR A 109 0.31 8.61 -9.58
C THR A 109 -0.78 9.69 -9.58
N GLY A 110 -1.06 10.23 -10.78
CA GLY A 110 -2.09 11.25 -10.96
C GLY A 110 -3.48 10.73 -10.57
N ILE A 111 -4.37 11.62 -10.14
CA ILE A 111 -5.75 11.25 -9.75
C ILE A 111 -6.47 10.52 -10.91
N TYR A 112 -6.20 10.95 -12.15
CA TYR A 112 -6.75 10.33 -13.35
C TYR A 112 -6.33 8.85 -13.46
N ASP A 113 -5.02 8.57 -13.37
CA ASP A 113 -4.50 7.20 -13.43
C ASP A 113 -5.02 6.36 -12.26
N ARG A 114 -5.04 6.92 -11.06
CA ARG A 114 -5.58 6.24 -9.87
C ARG A 114 -7.05 5.88 -10.00
N ALA A 115 -7.86 6.75 -10.62
CA ALA A 115 -9.27 6.46 -10.87
C ALA A 115 -9.44 5.32 -11.88
N ARG A 116 -8.59 5.25 -12.92
CA ARG A 116 -8.55 4.14 -13.86
C ARG A 116 -8.13 2.84 -13.17
N GLU A 117 -7.04 2.87 -12.41
CA GLU A 117 -6.58 1.71 -11.62
C GLU A 117 -7.68 1.19 -10.68
N LEU A 118 -8.36 2.09 -9.96
CA LEU A 118 -9.46 1.73 -9.06
C LEU A 118 -10.65 1.12 -9.81
N PHE A 119 -11.04 1.69 -10.96
CA PHE A 119 -12.12 1.15 -11.76
C PHE A 119 -11.85 -0.29 -12.19
N TYR A 120 -10.66 -0.57 -12.73
CA TYR A 120 -10.30 -1.92 -13.16
C TYR A 120 -10.00 -2.85 -11.99
N TYR A 121 -9.57 -2.35 -10.83
CA TYR A 121 -9.48 -3.13 -9.61
C TYR A 121 -10.85 -3.69 -9.19
N LEU A 122 -11.90 -2.85 -9.27
CA LEU A 122 -13.25 -3.24 -8.88
C LEU A 122 -13.97 -4.05 -9.96
N LYS A 123 -13.78 -3.71 -11.23
CA LYS A 123 -14.45 -4.39 -12.37
C LYS A 123 -13.72 -5.67 -12.81
N GLY A 124 -12.41 -5.73 -12.62
CA GLY A 124 -11.52 -6.65 -13.31
C GLY A 124 -11.17 -6.17 -14.73
N GLY A 125 -10.09 -6.72 -15.28
CA GLY A 125 -9.55 -6.41 -16.60
C GLY A 125 -8.19 -5.71 -16.57
N GLN A 126 -7.70 -5.35 -17.75
CA GLN A 126 -6.46 -4.62 -17.93
C GLN A 126 -6.71 -3.11 -17.79
N VAL A 127 -5.90 -2.43 -16.95
CA VAL A 127 -5.98 -0.98 -16.81
C VAL A 127 -5.65 -0.31 -18.14
N ASP A 128 -6.56 0.52 -18.63
CA ASP A 128 -6.37 1.40 -19.78
C ASP A 128 -6.46 2.86 -19.32
N TYR A 129 -5.32 3.55 -19.36
CA TYR A 129 -5.20 4.98 -19.05
C TYR A 129 -5.71 5.85 -20.21
N GLY A 130 -5.87 5.30 -21.41
CA GLY A 130 -6.30 5.99 -22.61
C GLY A 130 -5.13 6.52 -23.43
N GLU A 131 -5.20 6.27 -24.74
CA GLU A 131 -4.14 6.59 -25.70
C GLU A 131 -3.72 8.06 -25.69
N GLU A 132 -4.69 8.98 -25.71
CA GLU A 132 -4.42 10.43 -25.72
C GLU A 132 -3.72 10.89 -24.43
N HIS A 133 -4.23 10.44 -23.28
CA HIS A 133 -3.66 10.78 -21.97
C HIS A 133 -2.22 10.29 -21.86
N SER A 134 -1.99 9.02 -22.22
CA SER A 134 -0.67 8.40 -22.17
C SER A 134 0.34 9.04 -23.11
N LYS A 135 -0.08 9.46 -24.32
CA LYS A 135 0.78 10.23 -25.23
C LYS A 135 1.09 11.62 -24.68
N ALA A 136 0.10 12.31 -24.09
CA ALA A 136 0.28 13.66 -23.57
C ALA A 136 1.21 13.71 -22.35
N TYR A 137 1.12 12.72 -21.44
CA TYR A 137 1.90 12.66 -20.20
C TYR A 137 3.10 11.71 -20.26
N GLY A 138 3.32 11.04 -21.40
CA GLY A 138 4.54 10.26 -21.67
C GLY A 138 4.65 8.97 -20.86
N HIS A 139 3.55 8.24 -20.68
CA HIS A 139 3.56 6.93 -20.01
C HIS A 139 2.85 5.85 -20.84
N SER A 140 2.95 4.58 -20.41
CA SER A 140 2.26 3.46 -21.05
C SER A 140 0.74 3.65 -20.97
N GLN A 141 0.04 3.32 -22.06
CA GLN A 141 -1.43 3.26 -22.09
C GLN A 141 -1.99 2.15 -21.22
N PHE A 142 -1.33 1.00 -21.21
CA PHE A 142 -1.82 -0.17 -20.49
C PHE A 142 -1.03 -0.38 -19.19
N GLY A 143 -1.77 -0.67 -18.12
CA GLY A 143 -1.26 -0.95 -16.79
C GLY A 143 -1.41 -2.40 -16.36
N ARG A 144 -1.61 -2.61 -15.06
CA ARG A 144 -1.77 -3.93 -14.42
C ARG A 144 -3.04 -4.62 -14.92
N ILE A 145 -3.06 -5.95 -14.85
CA ILE A 145 -4.26 -6.77 -15.10
C ILE A 145 -4.81 -7.22 -13.75
N TYR A 146 -6.10 -7.00 -13.53
CA TYR A 146 -6.84 -7.50 -12.38
C TYR A 146 -7.72 -8.66 -12.82
N GLU A 147 -7.47 -9.86 -12.28
CA GLU A 147 -8.08 -11.11 -12.80
C GLU A 147 -9.58 -11.21 -12.55
N GLN A 148 -10.10 -10.66 -11.45
CA GLN A 148 -11.53 -10.65 -11.17
C GLN A 148 -11.89 -9.46 -10.27
N GLY A 149 -13.03 -8.81 -10.56
CA GLY A 149 -13.55 -7.73 -9.75
C GLY A 149 -13.84 -8.23 -8.33
N LYS A 150 -13.14 -7.69 -7.33
CA LYS A 150 -13.45 -8.00 -5.94
C LYS A 150 -14.74 -7.27 -5.58
N HIS A 151 -15.82 -8.02 -5.44
CA HIS A 151 -17.13 -7.56 -4.96
C HIS A 151 -17.42 -8.21 -3.62
#